data_AF-A0A1Q3CLI4-F1
#
_entry.id   AF-A0A1Q3CLI4-F1
#
_cell.length_a   1.000
_cell.length_b   1.000
_cell.length_c   1.000
_cell.angle_alpha   90.00
_cell.angle_beta   90.00
_cell.angle_gamma   90.00
#
_symmetry.space_group_name_H-M   'P 1'
#
loop_
_entity.id
_entity.type
_entity.pdbx_description
1 polymer ?
#
loop_
_entity_poly.entity_id
_entity_poly.type
_entity_poly.pdbx_seq_one_letter_code
_entity_poly.pdbx_strand_id
1 'polypeptide(L)'
;MILVEIEVHSPRVVHFNEANNEEGLRNLLDLVEELRDKTVIRVAAYQQRVNCYYNKRVNPRPLREGDLVLRNVTIADLTGTRGKLAPNWEGPYKVKKVFQPGTFKLETLGGKEIPKAWNSEHLRKYYQ
;
A
#
# COMPACT_ATOMS: atom_id res chain seq x y z
N MET A 1 5.77 41.56 -62.30
CA MET A 1 6.97 41.39 -61.46
C MET A 1 6.76 40.11 -60.68
N ILE A 2 7.51 39.04 -60.96
CA ILE A 2 7.34 37.73 -60.30
C ILE A 2 8.38 37.66 -59.18
N LEU A 3 7.97 37.21 -57.99
CA LEU A 3 8.86 37.00 -56.85
C LEU A 3 9.62 35.68 -57.05
N VAL A 4 10.95 35.73 -56.94
CA VAL A 4 11.81 34.55 -56.89
C VAL A 4 11.84 34.04 -55.45
N GLU A 5 11.54 32.76 -55.25
CA GLU A 5 11.74 32.11 -53.96
C GLU A 5 13.24 31.89 -53.74
N ILE A 6 13.76 32.46 -52.65
CA ILE A 6 15.13 32.21 -52.21
C ILE A 6 15.04 31.17 -51.10
N GLU A 7 15.55 29.97 -51.38
CA GLU A 7 15.63 28.90 -50.40
C GLU A 7 16.79 29.18 -49.43
N VAL A 8 16.46 29.76 -48.27
CA VAL A 8 17.43 29.99 -47.18
C VAL A 8 17.31 28.83 -46.20
N HIS A 9 18.27 27.91 -46.23
CA HIS A 9 18.35 26.84 -45.26
C HIS A 9 18.72 27.37 -43.86
N SER A 10 18.08 26.83 -42.83
CA SER A 10 18.41 27.18 -41.45
C SER A 10 19.83 26.72 -41.08
N PRO A 11 20.52 27.40 -40.15
CA PRO A 11 21.85 26.98 -39.69
C PRO A 11 21.91 25.53 -39.18
N ARG A 12 20.80 24.99 -38.66
CA ARG A 12 20.69 23.60 -38.24
C ARG A 12 20.83 22.61 -39.40
N VAL A 13 20.37 23.00 -40.59
CA VAL A 13 20.47 22.20 -41.81
C VAL A 13 21.86 22.37 -42.44
N VAL A 14 22.37 23.60 -42.49
CA VAL A 14 23.69 23.92 -43.08
C VAL A 14 24.85 23.28 -42.31
N HIS A 15 24.75 23.22 -40.98
CA HIS A 15 25.80 22.68 -40.10
C HIS A 15 25.47 21.29 -39.53
N PHE A 16 24.53 20.56 -40.16
CA PHE A 16 24.18 19.23 -39.69
C PHE A 16 25.37 18.27 -39.84
N ASN A 17 25.72 17.60 -38.74
CA ASN A 17 26.68 16.51 -38.73
C ASN A 17 26.03 15.30 -38.04
N GLU A 18 25.84 14.24 -38.81
CA GLU A 18 25.14 13.04 -38.37
C GLU A 18 25.82 12.35 -37.18
N ALA A 19 27.16 12.22 -37.21
CA ALA A 19 27.91 11.57 -36.14
C ALA A 19 27.80 12.34 -34.81
N ASN A 20 27.95 13.66 -34.86
CA ASN A 20 27.81 14.51 -33.66
C ASN A 20 26.37 14.50 -33.12
N ASN A 21 25.38 14.42 -34.00
CA ASN A 21 23.98 14.35 -33.60
C ASN A 21 23.64 13.01 -32.95
N GLU A 22 24.17 11.90 -33.48
CA GLU A 22 23.98 10.57 -32.88
C GLU A 22 24.66 10.46 -31.51
N GLU A 23 25.88 10.97 -31.38
CA GLU A 23 26.57 11.03 -30.09
C GLU A 23 25.83 11.92 -29.08
N GLY A 24 25.34 13.09 -29.50
CA GLY A 24 24.51 13.96 -28.68
C GLY A 24 23.22 13.28 -28.21
N LEU A 25 22.59 12.48 -29.08
CA LEU A 25 21.39 11.73 -28.74
C LEU A 25 21.68 10.63 -27.71
N ARG A 26 22.77 9.88 -27.87
CA ARG A 26 23.19 8.85 -26.90
C ARG A 26 23.46 9.46 -25.52
N ASN A 27 24.24 10.53 -25.46
CA ASN A 27 24.53 11.24 -24.22
C ASN A 27 23.27 11.78 -23.53
N LEU A 28 22.28 12.26 -24.31
CA LEU A 28 21.01 12.73 -23.77
C LEU A 28 20.19 11.58 -23.16
N LEU A 29 20.17 10.41 -23.81
CA LEU A 29 19.49 9.23 -23.30
C LEU A 29 20.13 8.74 -22.00
N ASP A 30 21.45 8.65 -21.95
CA ASP A 30 22.21 8.26 -20.75
C ASP A 30 21.92 9.21 -19.58
N LEU A 31 21.91 10.52 -19.84
CA LEU A 31 21.57 11.52 -18.82
C LEU A 31 20.15 11.34 -18.27
N VAL A 32 19.17 11.05 -19.14
CA VAL A 32 17.78 10.82 -18.73
C VAL A 32 17.67 9.55 -17.88
N GLU A 33 18.39 8.49 -18.25
CA GLU A 33 18.43 7.25 -17.49
C GLU A 33 19.05 7.47 -16.10
N GLU A 34 20.20 8.13 -16.02
CA GLU A 34 20.82 8.45 -14.73
C GLU A 34 19.90 9.27 -13.81
N LEU A 35 19.17 10.23 -14.39
CA LEU A 35 18.23 11.04 -13.63
C LEU A 35 17.08 10.17 -13.11
N ARG A 36 16.54 9.26 -13.93
CA ARG A 36 15.51 8.32 -13.51
C ARG A 36 15.99 7.45 -12.37
N ASP A 37 17.18 6.87 -12.45
CA ASP A 37 17.74 6.03 -11.39
C ASP A 37 17.92 6.82 -10.08
N LYS A 38 18.47 8.03 -10.17
CA LYS A 38 18.59 8.95 -9.03
C LYS A 38 17.21 9.26 -8.43
N THR A 39 16.17 9.46 -9.24
CA THR A 39 14.81 9.68 -8.72
C THR A 39 14.21 8.44 -8.07
N VAL A 40 14.41 7.25 -8.63
CA VAL A 40 13.91 5.99 -8.07
C VAL A 40 14.49 5.77 -6.67
N ILE A 41 15.80 5.98 -6.51
CA ILE A 41 16.48 5.88 -5.21
C ILE A 41 15.87 6.88 -4.20
N ARG A 42 15.66 8.14 -4.61
CA ARG A 42 15.06 9.17 -3.74
C ARG A 42 13.64 8.82 -3.32
N VAL A 43 12.82 8.36 -4.25
CA VAL A 43 11.43 7.96 -3.98
C VAL A 43 11.40 6.76 -3.03
N ALA A 44 12.23 5.74 -3.27
CA ALA A 44 12.33 4.58 -2.39
C ALA A 44 12.78 4.99 -0.97
N ALA A 45 13.81 5.83 -0.86
CA ALA A 45 14.28 6.34 0.43
C ALA A 45 13.20 7.16 1.16
N TYR A 46 12.44 7.97 0.44
CA TYR A 46 11.32 8.73 1.00
C TYR A 46 10.21 7.80 1.51
N GLN A 47 9.77 6.84 0.69
CA GLN A 47 8.76 5.86 1.08
C GLN A 47 9.20 5.07 2.32
N GLN A 48 10.46 4.65 2.38
CA GLN A 48 11.00 3.96 3.55
C GLN A 48 10.96 4.83 4.81
N ARG A 49 11.34 6.11 4.72
CA ARG A 49 11.26 7.05 5.85
C ARG A 49 9.83 7.21 6.36
N VAL A 50 8.87 7.39 5.45
CA VAL A 50 7.44 7.50 5.80
C VAL A 50 6.96 6.21 6.47
N ASN A 51 7.30 5.04 5.92
CA ASN A 51 6.94 3.74 6.49
C ASN A 51 7.51 3.55 7.90
N CYS A 52 8.80 3.87 8.10
CA CYS A 52 9.43 3.78 9.42
C CYS A 52 8.78 4.74 10.43
N TYR A 53 8.46 5.97 10.03
CA TYR A 53 7.81 6.95 10.90
C TYR A 53 6.42 6.48 11.35
N TYR A 54 5.61 5.96 10.43
CA TYR A 54 4.28 5.45 10.75
C TYR A 54 4.36 4.17 11.59
N ASN A 55 5.16 3.20 11.17
CA ASN A 55 5.29 1.90 11.85
C ASN A 55 5.88 2.04 13.26
N LYS A 56 6.68 3.07 13.55
CA LYS A 56 7.18 3.35 14.91
C LYS A 56 6.05 3.54 15.93
N ARG A 57 4.88 4.02 15.50
CA ARG A 57 3.70 4.24 16.37
C ARG A 57 2.75 3.04 16.41
N VAL A 58 2.93 2.06 15.53
CA VAL A 58 2.10 0.87 15.47
C VAL A 58 2.61 -0.12 16.51
N ASN A 59 1.78 -0.44 17.49
CA ASN A 59 2.07 -1.51 18.44
C ASN A 59 1.46 -2.82 17.94
N PRO A 60 2.25 -3.78 17.42
CA PRO A 60 1.72 -5.05 16.94
C PRO A 60 1.09 -5.83 18.10
N ARG A 61 -0.14 -6.29 17.92
CA ARG A 61 -0.87 -7.11 18.90
C ARG A 61 -1.05 -8.50 18.32
N PRO A 62 -0.04 -9.38 18.42
CA PRO A 62 -0.16 -10.73 17.90
C PRO A 62 -1.21 -11.49 18.71
N LEU A 63 -2.16 -12.10 17.98
CA LEU A 63 -3.13 -13.03 18.53
C LEU A 63 -2.63 -14.45 18.25
N ARG A 64 -2.69 -15.30 19.27
CA ARG A 64 -2.32 -16.72 19.18
C ARG A 64 -3.55 -17.60 19.38
N GLU A 65 -3.45 -18.85 18.96
CA GLU A 65 -4.45 -19.86 19.30
C GLU A 65 -4.59 -19.96 20.82
N GLY A 66 -5.83 -19.98 21.30
CA GLY A 66 -6.16 -19.97 22.72
C GLY A 66 -6.37 -18.59 23.33
N ASP A 67 -5.95 -17.50 22.69
CA ASP A 67 -6.20 -16.15 23.21
C ASP A 67 -7.70 -15.83 23.25
N LEU A 68 -8.12 -15.08 24.27
CA LEU A 68 -9.45 -14.52 24.35
C LEU A 68 -9.52 -13.19 23.59
N VAL A 69 -10.58 -13.00 22.81
CA VAL A 69 -10.79 -11.81 21.98
C VAL A 69 -12.24 -11.36 22.00
N LEU A 70 -12.45 -10.04 21.97
CA LEU A 70 -13.73 -9.42 21.68
C LEU A 70 -13.84 -9.25 20.16
N ARG A 71 -15.03 -9.48 19.60
CA ARG A 71 -15.30 -9.23 18.17
C ARG A 71 -16.06 -7.93 17.97
N ASN A 72 -15.79 -7.25 16.86
CA ASN A 72 -16.55 -6.06 16.49
C ASN A 72 -17.93 -6.45 15.92
N VAL A 73 -18.97 -5.94 16.56
CA VAL A 73 -20.37 -6.24 16.26
C VAL A 73 -20.83 -5.60 14.95
N THR A 74 -20.28 -4.46 14.55
CA THR A 74 -20.68 -3.79 13.29
C THR A 74 -20.35 -4.63 12.06
N ILE A 75 -19.35 -5.50 12.15
CA ILE A 75 -18.94 -6.44 11.10
C ILE A 75 -19.68 -7.78 11.25
N ALA A 76 -20.21 -8.07 12.44
CA ALA A 76 -20.99 -9.28 12.72
C ALA A 76 -22.43 -9.13 12.23
N ASP A 77 -23.03 -7.97 12.49
CA ASP A 77 -24.43 -7.64 12.23
C ASP A 77 -24.49 -6.38 11.35
N LEU A 78 -24.50 -6.61 10.03
CA LEU A 78 -24.61 -5.54 9.02
C LEU A 78 -26.04 -4.95 8.94
N THR A 79 -27.01 -5.63 9.54
CA THR A 79 -28.42 -5.27 9.56
C THR A 79 -28.75 -4.18 10.58
N GLY A 80 -27.77 -3.75 11.39
CA GLY A 80 -27.93 -2.61 12.30
C GLY A 80 -29.02 -2.84 13.36
N THR A 81 -29.32 -4.10 13.65
CA THR A 81 -30.46 -4.47 14.52
C THR A 81 -30.22 -4.05 15.97
N ARG A 82 -28.96 -3.78 16.34
CA ARG A 82 -28.59 -3.20 17.63
C ARG A 82 -28.78 -1.69 17.66
N GLY A 83 -29.56 -1.22 18.63
CA GLY A 83 -29.79 0.20 18.85
C GLY A 83 -28.52 1.00 19.12
N LYS A 84 -28.59 2.32 18.90
CA LYS A 84 -27.49 3.30 18.96
C LYS A 84 -26.61 3.27 20.24
N LEU A 85 -27.11 2.68 21.32
CA LEU A 85 -26.43 2.59 22.62
C LEU A 85 -25.86 1.20 22.95
N ALA A 86 -25.96 0.24 22.03
CA ALA A 86 -25.41 -1.09 22.25
C ALA A 86 -23.88 -1.08 22.20
N PRO A 87 -23.19 -1.96 22.97
CA PRO A 87 -21.74 -2.09 22.87
C PRO A 87 -21.29 -2.54 21.46
N ASN A 88 -20.26 -1.86 20.94
CA ASN A 88 -19.66 -2.18 19.63
C ASN A 88 -18.79 -3.44 19.66
N TRP A 89 -18.39 -3.89 20.85
CA TRP A 89 -17.58 -5.09 21.07
C TRP A 89 -18.40 -6.14 21.81
N GLU A 90 -18.35 -7.39 21.34
CA GLU A 90 -19.12 -8.49 21.91
C GLU A 90 -18.22 -9.65 22.34
N GLY A 91 -18.59 -10.20 23.51
CA GLY A 91 -18.19 -11.50 24.04
C GLY A 91 -16.71 -11.64 24.35
N PRO A 92 -16.30 -12.56 25.22
CA PRO A 92 -15.02 -13.22 25.09
C PRO A 92 -15.20 -14.43 24.15
N TYR A 93 -14.52 -14.42 23.02
CA TYR A 93 -14.37 -15.57 22.13
C TYR A 93 -12.95 -16.10 22.23
N LYS A 94 -12.75 -17.39 21.96
CA LYS A 94 -11.43 -18.01 21.93
C LYS A 94 -10.95 -18.10 20.49
N VAL A 95 -9.69 -17.75 20.24
CA VAL A 95 -9.05 -18.00 18.94
C VAL A 95 -8.80 -19.50 18.81
N LYS A 96 -9.49 -20.15 17.87
CA LYS A 96 -9.35 -21.59 17.64
C LYS A 96 -8.17 -21.90 16.73
N LYS A 97 -8.07 -21.16 15.62
CA LYS A 97 -7.04 -21.38 14.60
C LYS A 97 -6.60 -20.08 13.95
N VAL A 98 -5.32 -19.97 13.65
CA VAL A 98 -4.77 -18.91 12.79
C VAL A 98 -4.65 -19.45 11.37
N PHE A 99 -5.33 -18.83 10.40
CA PHE A 99 -5.19 -19.23 8.99
C PHE A 99 -4.01 -18.53 8.31
N GLN A 100 -3.94 -17.22 8.48
CA GLN A 100 -2.89 -16.34 7.96
C GLN A 100 -2.63 -15.25 9.00
N PRO A 101 -1.46 -14.59 8.98
CA PRO A 101 -1.24 -13.40 9.80
C PRO A 101 -2.38 -12.39 9.57
N GLY A 102 -3.14 -12.13 10.63
CA GLY A 102 -4.30 -11.23 10.57
C GLY A 102 -5.65 -11.90 10.31
N THR A 103 -5.74 -13.20 10.00
CA THR A 103 -7.03 -13.91 9.80
C THR A 103 -7.20 -15.08 10.76
N PHE A 104 -8.25 -15.03 11.57
CA PHE A 104 -8.49 -15.93 12.70
C PHE A 104 -9.85 -16.62 12.62
N LYS A 105 -9.91 -17.88 13.05
CA LYS A 105 -11.17 -18.58 13.30
C LYS A 105 -11.48 -18.56 14.79
N LEU A 106 -12.71 -18.20 15.13
CA LEU A 106 -13.14 -18.05 16.52
C LEU A 106 -14.02 -19.21 16.96
N GLU A 107 -14.02 -19.45 18.25
CA GLU A 107 -14.86 -20.41 18.93
C GLU A 107 -15.51 -19.74 20.15
N THR A 108 -16.77 -20.08 20.41
CA THR A 108 -17.45 -19.64 21.65
C THR A 108 -16.82 -20.34 22.85
N LEU A 109 -17.01 -19.78 24.05
CA LEU A 109 -16.54 -20.42 25.29
C LEU A 109 -17.15 -21.83 25.50
N GLY A 110 -18.30 -22.11 24.88
CA GLY A 110 -18.95 -23.43 24.88
C GLY A 110 -18.45 -24.39 23.78
N GLY A 111 -17.37 -24.07 23.07
CA GLY A 111 -16.79 -24.96 22.05
C GLY A 111 -17.48 -24.95 20.69
N LYS A 112 -18.40 -23.99 20.43
CA LYS A 112 -19.06 -23.87 19.13
C LYS A 112 -18.23 -22.98 18.21
N GLU A 113 -17.84 -23.51 17.05
CA GLU A 113 -17.13 -22.72 16.05
C GLU A 113 -18.00 -21.63 15.43
N ILE A 114 -17.39 -20.46 15.23
CA ILE A 114 -17.99 -19.41 14.40
C ILE A 114 -17.62 -19.69 12.94
N PRO A 115 -18.61 -19.81 12.02
CA PRO A 115 -18.33 -20.12 10.61
C PRO A 115 -17.49 -19.05 9.90
N LYS A 116 -17.70 -17.78 10.26
CA LYS A 116 -17.01 -16.62 9.67
C LYS A 116 -15.58 -16.49 10.21
N ALA A 117 -14.62 -16.30 9.31
CA ALA A 117 -13.25 -15.90 9.65
C ALA A 117 -13.17 -14.39 9.94
N TRP A 118 -12.29 -14.00 10.86
CA TRP A 118 -12.20 -12.63 11.38
C TRP A 118 -10.81 -12.04 11.15
N ASN A 119 -10.79 -10.78 10.71
CA ASN A 119 -9.55 -10.00 10.61
C ASN A 119 -9.12 -9.49 12.01
N SER A 120 -7.81 -9.46 12.28
CA SER A 120 -7.20 -8.78 13.45
C SER A 120 -7.74 -7.39 13.73
N GLU A 121 -8.05 -6.58 12.71
CA GLU A 121 -8.56 -5.22 12.87
C GLU A 121 -9.93 -5.18 13.57
N HIS A 122 -10.68 -6.27 13.47
CA HIS A 122 -12.01 -6.41 14.05
C HIS A 122 -12.01 -7.27 15.32
N LEU A 123 -10.82 -7.58 15.83
CA LEU A 123 -10.63 -8.34 17.05
C LEU A 123 -9.84 -7.51 18.06
N ARG A 124 -10.23 -7.61 19.34
CA ARG A 124 -9.49 -6.99 20.43
C ARG A 124 -9.14 -8.04 21.45
N LYS A 125 -7.85 -8.19 21.75
CA LYS A 125 -7.40 -9.09 22.82
C LYS A 125 -8.08 -8.73 24.14
N TYR A 126 -8.69 -9.73 24.76
CA TYR A 126 -9.31 -9.66 26.07
C TYR A 126 -8.35 -10.24 27.09
N TYR A 127 -8.05 -9.46 28.13
CA TYR A 127 -7.22 -9.86 29.25
C TYR A 127 -8.15 -10.12 30.43
N GLN A 128 -7.97 -11.26 31.08
CA GLN A 128 -8.67 -11.63 32.31
C GLN A 128 -8.00 -11.00 33.53
#